data_AF-A0A1Z4LND2-F1
#
_entry.id   AF-A0A1Z4LND2-F1
#
_cell.length_a   1.000
_cell.length_b   1.000
_cell.length_c   1.000
_cell.angle_alpha   90.00
_cell.angle_beta   90.00
_cell.angle_gamma   90.00
#
_symmetry.space_group_name_H-M   'P 1'
#
loop_
_entity.id
_entity.type
_entity.pdbx_description
1 polymer ?
#
loop_
_entity_poly.entity_id
_entity_poly.type
_entity_poly.pdbx_seq_one_letter_code
_entity_poly.pdbx_strand_id
1 'polypeptide(L)'
;MPRVLSIIMTLNNDKYLSILEQIRWNGKPKCPYCGSTNATAYKKEKRYHCNSCYTSFSVTVGTLFHKTHVSLDKWFLAIRLVMDSSGGISVRQLAKEIGVNKNTAASMVRKIKEEETGVLERFLGVKF
;
A
#
# COMPACT_ATOMS: atom_id res chain seq x y z
N MET A 1 -10.08 -23.95 8.63
CA MET A 1 -10.34 -22.66 7.97
C MET A 1 -9.90 -21.56 8.93
N PRO A 2 -8.87 -20.74 8.65
CA PRO A 2 -8.44 -19.74 9.63
C PRO A 2 -9.45 -18.59 9.67
N ARG A 3 -9.90 -18.29 10.90
CA ARG A 3 -10.99 -17.39 11.31
C ARG A 3 -10.72 -15.88 11.12
N VAL A 4 -9.73 -15.49 10.31
CA VAL A 4 -9.28 -14.08 10.22
C VAL A 4 -9.81 -13.37 8.96
N LEU A 5 -10.41 -14.12 8.02
CA LEU A 5 -10.85 -13.58 6.72
C LEU A 5 -12.17 -12.77 6.77
N SER A 6 -12.90 -12.72 7.89
CA SER A 6 -14.24 -12.12 7.92
C SER A 6 -14.28 -10.59 8.12
N ILE A 7 -13.16 -9.92 8.45
CA ILE A 7 -13.20 -8.49 8.82
C ILE A 7 -12.68 -7.54 7.72
N ILE A 8 -11.88 -8.00 6.75
CA ILE A 8 -11.18 -7.07 5.81
C ILE A 8 -11.87 -6.92 4.43
N MET A 9 -12.94 -7.66 4.15
CA MET A 9 -13.41 -7.82 2.77
C MET A 9 -14.63 -6.95 2.35
N THR A 10 -14.64 -5.64 2.68
CA THR A 10 -15.65 -4.69 2.17
C THR A 10 -15.15 -3.25 1.97
N LEU A 11 -13.85 -3.01 1.80
CA LEU A 11 -13.35 -1.67 1.46
C LEU A 11 -13.05 -1.58 -0.04
N ASN A 12 -13.75 -0.66 -0.72
CA ASN A 12 -13.50 -0.37 -2.13
C ASN A 12 -12.09 0.25 -2.29
N ASN A 13 -11.45 0.04 -3.45
CA ASN A 13 -10.07 0.48 -3.72
C ASN A 13 -9.85 1.99 -3.43
N ASP A 14 -10.91 2.79 -3.60
CA ASP A 14 -10.92 4.25 -3.34
C ASP A 14 -10.63 4.60 -1.88
N LYS A 15 -11.12 3.78 -0.95
CA LYS A 15 -10.93 4.02 0.49
C LYS A 15 -9.50 3.71 0.93
N TYR A 16 -8.86 2.70 0.33
CA TYR A 16 -7.43 2.45 0.57
C TYR A 16 -6.57 3.59 0.03
N LEU A 17 -6.91 4.14 -1.13
CA LEU A 17 -6.20 5.29 -1.68
C LEU A 17 -6.32 6.53 -0.79
N SER A 18 -7.51 6.84 -0.28
CA SER A 18 -7.68 7.99 0.62
C SER A 18 -6.93 7.80 1.94
N ILE A 19 -6.89 6.58 2.48
CA ILE A 19 -6.06 6.24 3.66
C ILE A 19 -4.58 6.49 3.35
N LEU A 20 -4.08 6.03 2.20
CA LEU A 20 -2.70 6.26 1.78
C LEU A 20 -2.39 7.75 1.61
N GLU A 21 -3.33 8.54 1.09
CA GLU A 21 -3.16 9.99 0.94
C GLU A 21 -3.05 10.68 2.29
N GLN A 22 -3.87 10.30 3.26
CA GLN A 22 -3.79 10.83 4.62
C GLN A 22 -2.46 10.48 5.27
N ILE A 23 -2.03 9.22 5.19
CA ILE A 23 -0.78 8.77 5.82
C ILE A 23 0.44 9.43 5.18
N ARG A 24 0.47 9.52 3.85
CA ARG A 24 1.66 9.98 3.12
C ARG A 24 1.75 11.49 3.07
N TRP A 25 0.61 12.18 2.97
CA TRP A 25 0.56 13.59 2.62
C TRP A 25 -0.22 14.45 3.61
N ASN A 26 -0.92 13.86 4.57
CA ASN A 26 -1.77 14.58 5.52
C ASN A 26 -2.70 15.60 4.83
N GLY A 27 -3.28 15.19 3.69
CA GLY A 27 -4.17 16.02 2.88
C GLY A 27 -3.51 16.99 1.88
N LYS A 28 -2.17 17.09 1.82
CA LYS A 28 -1.45 17.94 0.85
C LYS A 28 -0.57 17.14 -0.09
N PRO A 29 -1.03 16.81 -1.31
CA PRO A 29 -0.28 16.01 -2.27
C PRO A 29 1.13 16.55 -2.52
N LYS A 30 2.13 15.73 -2.24
CA LYS A 30 3.54 16.06 -2.48
C LYS A 30 4.08 15.22 -3.63
N CYS A 31 4.56 15.89 -4.67
CA CYS A 31 5.14 15.24 -5.84
C CYS A 31 6.35 14.38 -5.42
N PRO A 32 6.37 13.08 -5.73
CA PRO A 32 7.47 12.19 -5.38
C PRO A 32 8.73 12.42 -6.23
N TYR A 33 8.62 13.15 -7.35
CA TYR A 33 9.72 13.39 -8.28
C TYR A 33 10.50 14.67 -7.96
N CYS A 34 9.79 15.75 -7.62
CA CYS A 34 10.39 17.07 -7.39
C CYS A 34 10.10 17.66 -6.00
N GLY A 35 9.30 16.98 -5.16
CA GLY A 35 8.96 17.44 -3.81
C GLY A 35 7.96 18.60 -3.72
N SER A 36 7.52 19.16 -4.85
CA SER A 36 6.54 20.26 -4.89
C SER A 36 5.17 19.82 -4.36
N THR A 37 4.48 20.72 -3.66
CA THR A 37 3.08 20.56 -3.24
C THR A 37 2.10 21.26 -4.19
N ASN A 38 2.61 21.91 -5.25
CA ASN A 38 1.78 22.51 -6.29
C ASN A 38 1.32 21.42 -7.26
N ALA A 39 0.19 20.79 -6.94
CA ALA A 39 -0.37 19.70 -7.73
C ALA A 39 -1.88 19.84 -7.91
N THR A 40 -2.34 19.49 -9.10
CA THR A 40 -3.76 19.48 -9.48
C THR A 40 -4.29 18.06 -9.46
N ALA A 41 -5.43 17.81 -8.83
CA ALA A 41 -6.01 16.47 -8.72
C ALA A 41 -6.83 16.08 -9.96
N TYR A 42 -6.51 14.94 -10.56
CA TYR A 42 -7.32 14.26 -11.58
C TYR A 42 -8.13 13.14 -10.91
N LYS A 43 -9.25 13.53 -10.28
CA LYS A 43 -10.06 12.65 -9.43
C LYS A 43 -10.51 11.37 -10.12
N LYS A 44 -10.90 11.43 -11.40
CA LYS A 44 -11.35 10.26 -12.18
C LYS A 44 -10.26 9.20 -12.35
N GLU A 45 -9.02 9.64 -12.51
CA GLU A 45 -7.86 8.77 -12.74
C GLU A 45 -7.15 8.37 -11.44
N LYS A 46 -7.53 8.96 -10.30
CA LYS A 46 -6.86 8.79 -9.00
C LYS A 46 -5.38 9.18 -9.08
N ARG A 47 -5.12 10.26 -9.82
CA ARG A 47 -3.78 10.81 -10.07
C ARG A 47 -3.75 12.30 -9.78
N TYR A 48 -2.53 12.82 -9.70
CA TYR A 48 -2.20 14.21 -9.50
C TYR A 48 -1.23 14.65 -10.59
N HIS A 49 -1.44 15.83 -11.15
CA HIS A 49 -0.50 16.48 -12.05
C HIS A 49 0.32 17.49 -11.27
N CYS A 50 1.65 17.34 -11.26
CA CYS A 50 2.52 18.32 -10.63
C CYS A 50 2.67 19.53 -11.56
N ASN A 51 2.29 20.72 -11.10
CA ASN A 51 2.39 21.95 -11.88
C ASN A 51 3.83 22.53 -11.91
N SER A 52 4.78 21.92 -11.17
CA SER A 52 6.18 22.34 -11.14
C SER A 52 7.07 21.53 -12.08
N CYS A 53 6.90 20.21 -12.15
CA CYS A 53 7.68 19.34 -13.03
C CYS A 53 6.84 18.71 -14.16
N TYR A 54 5.59 19.13 -14.29
CA TYR A 54 4.64 18.72 -15.33
C TYR A 54 4.42 17.20 -15.43
N THR A 55 4.73 16.47 -14.36
CA THR A 55 4.66 15.00 -14.30
C THR A 55 3.43 14.55 -13.54
N SER A 56 2.77 13.49 -14.03
CA SER A 56 1.59 12.90 -13.38
C SER A 56 1.97 11.75 -12.44
N PHE A 57 1.54 11.81 -11.18
CA PHE A 57 1.83 10.81 -10.14
C PHE A 57 0.55 10.33 -9.45
N SER A 58 0.62 9.19 -8.78
CA SER A 58 -0.41 8.69 -7.86
C SER A 58 0.18 8.60 -6.45
N VAL A 59 -0.68 8.44 -5.44
CA VAL A 59 -0.24 8.24 -4.05
C VAL A 59 0.62 6.99 -3.86
N THR A 60 0.48 6.01 -4.75
CA THR A 60 1.26 4.77 -4.76
C THR A 60 2.66 4.92 -5.35
N VAL A 61 3.01 6.07 -5.94
CA VAL A 61 4.36 6.28 -6.50
C VAL A 61 5.40 6.38 -5.39
N GLY A 62 6.49 5.61 -5.53
CA GLY A 62 7.55 5.53 -4.52
C GLY A 62 7.07 4.92 -3.20
N THR A 63 6.24 3.87 -3.31
CA THR A 63 5.81 3.02 -2.19
C THR A 63 5.89 1.55 -2.62
N LEU A 64 5.74 0.62 -1.68
CA LEU A 64 5.57 -0.81 -1.96
C LEU A 64 4.47 -1.14 -3.01
N PHE A 65 3.42 -0.32 -3.09
CA PHE A 65 2.32 -0.44 -4.06
C PHE A 65 2.66 0.02 -5.49
N HIS A 66 3.85 0.60 -5.70
CA HIS A 66 4.24 1.15 -6.99
C HIS A 66 4.41 0.05 -8.06
N LYS A 67 3.81 0.28 -9.24
CA LYS A 67 3.87 -0.62 -10.42
C LYS A 67 3.43 -2.06 -10.10
N THR A 68 2.40 -2.22 -9.27
CA THR A 68 1.84 -3.55 -8.94
C THR A 68 0.42 -3.68 -9.46
N HIS A 69 0.09 -4.84 -10.03
CA HIS A 69 -1.27 -5.20 -10.42
C HIS A 69 -2.06 -5.85 -9.28
N VAL A 70 -1.42 -6.06 -8.13
CA VAL A 70 -2.06 -6.57 -6.91
C VAL A 70 -2.88 -5.44 -6.30
N SER A 71 -4.13 -5.73 -5.97
CA SER A 71 -5.06 -4.79 -5.36
C SER A 71 -4.60 -4.37 -3.95
N LEU A 72 -4.97 -3.16 -3.53
CA LEU A 72 -4.49 -2.58 -2.27
C LEU A 72 -4.93 -3.40 -1.06
N ASP A 73 -6.17 -3.89 -1.03
CA ASP A 73 -6.68 -4.81 0.00
C ASP A 73 -5.73 -5.99 0.28
N LYS A 74 -5.23 -6.64 -0.78
CA LYS A 74 -4.27 -7.75 -0.66
C LYS A 74 -2.93 -7.30 -0.11
N TRP A 75 -2.48 -6.09 -0.46
CA TRP A 75 -1.27 -5.52 0.11
C TRP A 75 -1.43 -5.20 1.59
N PHE A 76 -2.51 -4.55 2.00
CA PHE A 76 -2.77 -4.25 3.42
C PHE A 76 -2.86 -5.54 4.24
N LEU A 77 -3.57 -6.56 3.73
CA LEU A 77 -3.62 -7.88 4.36
C LEU A 77 -2.23 -8.53 4.44
N ALA A 78 -1.43 -8.45 3.38
CA ALA A 78 -0.08 -8.99 3.38
C ALA A 78 0.84 -8.30 4.39
N ILE A 79 0.80 -6.97 4.49
CA ILE A 79 1.57 -6.20 5.48
C ILE A 79 1.17 -6.64 6.89
N ARG A 80 -0.14 -6.73 7.17
CA ARG A 80 -0.65 -7.18 8.48
C ARG A 80 -0.14 -8.57 8.85
N LEU A 81 -0.28 -9.53 7.94
CA LEU A 81 0.14 -10.92 8.18
C LEU A 81 1.64 -11.06 8.36
N VAL A 82 2.45 -10.27 7.64
CA VAL A 82 3.91 -10.27 7.78
C VAL A 82 4.32 -9.66 9.11
N MET A 83 3.71 -8.54 9.52
CA MET A 83 4.03 -7.84 10.77
C MET A 83 3.58 -8.59 12.03
N ASP A 84 2.38 -9.19 12.02
CA ASP A 84 1.85 -9.92 13.18
C ASP A 84 2.56 -11.28 13.41
N SER A 85 3.30 -11.77 12.41
CA SER A 85 3.95 -13.07 12.50
C SER A 85 5.25 -12.99 13.31
N SER A 86 5.19 -13.35 14.59
CA SER A 86 6.34 -13.38 15.51
C SER A 86 7.51 -14.27 15.04
N GLY A 87 7.23 -15.28 14.21
CA GLY A 87 8.23 -16.16 13.57
C GLY A 87 8.41 -15.95 12.06
N GLY A 88 7.75 -14.95 11.46
CA GLY A 88 7.70 -14.74 10.02
C GLY A 88 6.72 -15.67 9.29
N ILE A 89 5.88 -15.10 8.43
CA ILE A 89 4.98 -15.89 7.57
C ILE A 89 5.73 -16.53 6.41
N SER A 90 5.48 -17.81 6.15
CA SER A 90 6.05 -18.47 4.97
C SER A 90 5.42 -17.92 3.69
N VAL A 91 6.20 -17.79 2.61
CA VAL A 91 5.71 -17.31 1.30
C VAL A 91 4.53 -18.14 0.79
N ARG A 92 4.54 -19.45 1.01
CA ARG A 92 3.45 -20.35 0.62
C ARG A 92 2.17 -20.09 1.42
N GLN A 93 2.31 -19.85 2.71
CA GLN A 93 1.16 -19.50 3.55
C GLN A 93 0.60 -18.14 3.15
N LEU A 94 1.44 -17.13 2.97
CA LEU A 94 1.00 -15.82 2.51
C LEU A 94 0.24 -15.91 1.19
N ALA A 95 0.79 -16.62 0.20
CA ALA A 95 0.17 -16.82 -1.11
C ALA A 95 -1.25 -17.42 -1.00
N LYS A 96 -1.44 -18.36 -0.08
CA LYS A 96 -2.73 -18.98 0.20
C LYS A 96 -3.71 -18.02 0.88
N GLU A 97 -3.27 -17.29 1.89
CA GLU A 97 -4.12 -16.36 2.66
C GLU A 97 -4.63 -15.18 1.80
N ILE A 98 -3.79 -14.61 0.93
CA ILE A 98 -4.16 -13.45 0.09
C ILE A 98 -4.62 -13.84 -1.33
N GLY A 99 -4.64 -15.13 -1.66
CA GLY A 99 -5.06 -15.64 -2.96
C GLY A 99 -4.24 -15.08 -4.12
N VAL A 100 -2.92 -15.23 -4.07
CA VAL A 100 -2.00 -14.87 -5.17
C VAL A 100 -1.03 -16.01 -5.46
N ASN A 101 -0.34 -15.98 -6.60
CA ASN A 101 0.69 -16.95 -6.88
C ASN A 101 1.93 -16.77 -5.97
N LYS A 102 2.73 -17.83 -5.84
CA LYS A 102 3.91 -17.85 -4.96
C LYS A 102 4.94 -16.75 -5.30
N ASN A 103 5.14 -16.44 -6.58
CA ASN A 103 6.13 -15.44 -7.02
C ASN A 103 5.69 -14.03 -6.62
N THR A 104 4.40 -13.72 -6.76
CA THR A 104 3.79 -12.49 -6.28
C THR A 104 3.95 -12.37 -4.78
N ALA A 105 3.58 -13.41 -4.01
CA ALA A 105 3.75 -13.41 -2.57
C ALA A 105 5.23 -13.22 -2.15
N ALA A 106 6.18 -13.86 -2.84
CA ALA A 106 7.61 -13.68 -2.56
C ALA A 106 8.07 -12.23 -2.79
N SER A 107 7.64 -11.63 -3.90
CA SER A 107 7.90 -10.22 -4.22
C SER A 107 7.30 -9.28 -3.17
N MET A 108 6.08 -9.56 -2.71
CA MET A 108 5.43 -8.81 -1.65
C MET A 108 6.19 -8.90 -0.33
N VAL A 109 6.58 -10.10 0.11
CA VAL A 109 7.38 -10.29 1.34
C VAL A 109 8.69 -9.53 1.26
N ARG A 110 9.39 -9.60 0.13
CA ARG A 110 10.66 -8.88 -0.05
C ARG A 110 10.47 -7.37 0.09
N LYS A 111 9.52 -6.80 -0.65
CA LYS A 111 9.20 -5.36 -0.58
C LYS A 111 8.79 -4.91 0.82
N ILE A 112 7.99 -5.72 1.53
CA ILE A 112 7.57 -5.41 2.91
C ILE A 112 8.78 -5.42 3.85
N LYS A 113 9.73 -6.36 3.69
CA LYS A 113 10.94 -6.43 4.52
C LYS A 113 11.97 -5.34 4.22
N GLU A 114 11.99 -4.81 3.00
CA GLU A 114 12.86 -3.70 2.58
C GLU A 114 12.33 -2.33 3.04
N GLU A 115 11.04 -2.24 3.38
CA GLU A 115 10.40 -1.02 3.85
C GLU A 115 10.62 -0.80 5.36
N GLU A 116 10.74 0.45 5.78
CA GLU A 116 10.89 0.80 7.20
C GLU A 116 9.65 0.41 8.01
N THR A 117 9.84 -0.26 9.16
CA THR A 117 8.74 -0.73 10.01
C THR A 117 7.79 0.40 10.42
N GLY A 118 8.31 1.59 10.73
CA GLY A 118 7.49 2.75 11.08
C GLY A 118 6.66 3.32 9.92
N VAL A 119 6.98 3.00 8.66
CA VAL A 119 6.12 3.29 7.50
C VAL A 119 4.97 2.27 7.42
N LEU A 120 5.27 0.99 7.66
CA LEU A 120 4.29 -0.09 7.65
C LEU A 120 3.25 0.05 8.77
N GLU A 121 3.66 0.43 9.98
CA GLU A 121 2.77 0.71 11.11
C GLU A 121 1.75 1.81 10.79
N ARG A 122 2.22 2.87 10.13
CA ARG A 122 1.34 3.95 9.66
C ARG A 122 0.30 3.45 8.66
N PHE A 123 0.64 2.50 7.78
CA PHE A 123 -0.33 1.87 6.87
C PHE A 123 -1.39 1.07 7.62
N LEU A 124 -1.02 0.36 8.68
CA LEU A 124 -1.99 -0.43 9.45
C LEU A 124 -2.86 0.42 10.39
N GLY A 125 -2.55 1.70 10.58
CA GLY A 125 -3.24 2.55 11.55
C GLY A 125 -3.04 2.10 13.00
N VAL A 126 -1.99 1.32 13.25
CA VAL A 126 -1.65 0.78 14.57
C VAL A 126 -0.44 1.56 15.09
N LYS A 127 -0.59 2.22 16.24
CA LYS A 127 0.55 2.58 17.10
C LYS A 127 0.69 1.46 18.12
N PHE A 128 1.89 0.90 18.26
CA PHE A 128 2.28 0.17 19.48
C PHE A 128 2.90 1.16 20.46
#